data_AF-A0A9D3YE92-F1
#
_entry.id   AF-A0A9D3YE92-F1
#
_cell.length_a   1.000
_cell.length_b   1.000
_cell.length_c   1.000
_cell.angle_alpha   90.00
_cell.angle_beta   90.00
_cell.angle_gamma   90.00
#
_symmetry.space_group_name_H-M   'P 1'
#
loop_
_entity.id
_entity.type
_entity.pdbx_description
1 polymer ?
#
loop_
_entity_poly.entity_id
_entity_poly.type
_entity_poly.pdbx_seq_one_letter_code
_entity_poly.pdbx_strand_id
1 'polypeptide(L)' 'MGDFNGKSQEWHNSKIDEHRQILEDLLTECNLVTHNDGQATRRNSTSVIDLIITSSRLTTYIKTRDTLTH' A
#
# COMPACT_ATOMS: atom_id res chain seq x y z
N MET A 1 -7.26 6.26 -1.56
CA MET A 1 -5.89 6.78 -1.32
C MET A 1 -5.95 7.62 -0.06
N GLY A 2 -4.99 7.46 0.85
CA GLY A 2 -4.94 8.27 2.07
C GLY A 2 -3.62 8.05 2.82
N ASP A 3 -3.33 8.94 3.77
CA ASP A 3 -2.21 8.84 4.70
C ASP A 3 -2.61 7.94 5.87
N PHE A 4 -1.99 6.77 5.99
CA PHE A 4 -2.27 5.81 7.07
C PHE A 4 -1.20 5.84 8.16
N ASN A 5 -0.07 6.51 7.91
CA ASN A 5 1.07 6.62 8.82
C ASN A 5 1.48 5.27 9.47
N GLY A 6 1.38 4.18 8.71
CA GLY A 6 1.78 2.84 9.10
C GLY A 6 2.84 2.29 8.14
N LYS A 7 3.73 1.45 8.66
CA LYS A 7 4.84 0.90 7.89
C LYS A 7 4.79 -0.62 7.89
N SER A 8 4.73 -1.20 6.70
CA SER A 8 4.79 -2.64 6.50
C SER A 8 5.58 -2.98 5.24
N GLN A 9 6.14 -4.18 5.23
CA GLN A 9 6.70 -4.79 4.03
C GLN A 9 5.63 -5.07 2.97
N GLU A 10 4.36 -5.25 3.38
CA GLU A 10 3.23 -5.52 2.48
C GLU A 10 3.02 -4.42 1.44
N TRP A 11 3.25 -3.15 1.81
CA TRP A 11 3.26 -2.01 0.90
C TRP A 11 4.67 -1.45 0.67
N HIS A 12 5.67 -2.35 0.71
CA HIS A 12 7.06 -2.10 0.34
C HIS A 12 7.78 -1.03 1.19
N ASN A 13 7.38 -0.84 2.45
CA ASN A 13 8.16 -0.03 3.37
C ASN A 13 9.32 -0.85 3.96
N SER A 14 10.51 -0.25 4.00
CA SER A 14 11.72 -0.85 4.59
C SER A 14 11.63 -1.11 6.10
N LYS A 15 10.73 -0.41 6.79
CA LYS A 15 10.55 -0.49 8.24
C LYS A 15 9.17 -1.06 8.54
N ILE A 16 9.05 -1.60 9.75
CA ILE A 16 7.79 -2.08 10.32
C ILE A 16 7.51 -1.28 11.60
N ASP A 17 6.26 -0.89 11.83
CA ASP A 17 5.83 -0.25 13.07
C ASP A 17 4.57 -0.89 13.66
N GLU A 18 4.12 -0.38 14.81
CA GLU A 18 2.99 -0.93 15.58
C GLU A 18 1.64 -0.77 14.88
N HIS A 19 1.49 0.24 14.00
CA HIS A 19 0.28 0.44 13.22
C HIS A 19 0.10 -0.61 12.13
N ARG A 20 1.16 -1.34 11.76
CA ARG A 20 1.14 -2.42 10.77
C ARG A 20 0.01 -3.41 11.03
N GLN A 21 -0.06 -3.96 12.25
CA GLN A 21 -0.96 -5.08 12.53
C GLN A 21 -2.42 -4.68 12.31
N ILE A 22 -2.82 -3.51 12.81
CA ILE A 22 -4.18 -2.99 12.67
C ILE A 22 -4.55 -2.79 11.19
N LEU A 23 -3.61 -2.29 10.39
CA LEU A 23 -3.84 -2.08 8.95
C LEU A 23 -3.90 -3.40 8.18
N GLU A 24 -3.05 -4.37 8.49
CA GLU A 24 -3.06 -5.70 7.86
C GLU A 24 -4.34 -6.48 8.19
N ASP A 25 -4.79 -6.39 9.44
CA ASP A 25 -6.05 -6.99 9.88
C ASP A 25 -7.23 -6.35 9.12
N LEU A 26 -7.26 -5.01 9.02
CA LEU A 26 -8.28 -4.29 8.25
C LEU A 26 -8.29 -4.71 6.77
N LEU A 27 -7.12 -4.77 6.14
CA LEU A 27 -6.99 -5.18 4.74
C LEU A 27 -7.52 -6.60 4.52
N THR A 28 -7.18 -7.52 5.44
CA THR A 28 -7.61 -8.92 5.40
C THR A 28 -9.13 -9.04 5.61
N GLU A 29 -9.67 -8.45 6.67
CA GLU A 29 -11.09 -8.52 7.03
C GLU A 29 -11.98 -7.92 5.94
N CYS A 30 -11.54 -6.82 5.32
CA CYS A 30 -12.31 -6.13 4.28
C CYS A 30 -12.00 -6.64 2.86
N ASN A 31 -11.13 -7.64 2.69
CA ASN A 31 -10.67 -8.16 1.40
C ASN A 31 -10.20 -7.04 0.45
N LEU A 32 -9.33 -6.20 1.00
CA LEU A 32 -8.71 -5.07 0.33
C LEU A 32 -7.27 -5.40 -0.05
N VAL A 33 -6.78 -4.77 -1.12
CA VAL A 33 -5.40 -4.91 -1.58
C VAL A 33 -4.73 -3.54 -1.67
N THR A 34 -3.42 -3.50 -1.44
CA THR A 34 -2.59 -2.31 -1.67
C THR A 34 -1.99 -2.35 -3.08
N HIS A 35 -1.77 -1.17 -3.67
CA HIS A 35 -1.19 -1.01 -5.02
C HIS A 35 0.07 -0.14 -5.02
N ASN A 36 0.75 -0.08 -3.88
CA ASN A 36 1.95 0.72 -3.72
C ASN A 36 3.11 0.09 -4.51
N ASP A 37 3.95 0.92 -5.13
CA ASP A 37 5.13 0.50 -5.93
C ASP A 37 6.45 0.59 -5.13
N GLY A 38 6.35 0.83 -3.82
CA GLY A 38 7.48 1.05 -2.93
C GLY A 38 8.16 2.41 -3.06
N GLN A 39 7.67 3.30 -3.92
CA GLN A 39 8.17 4.67 -3.96
C GLN A 39 7.73 5.42 -2.71
N ALA A 40 8.65 6.20 -2.15
CA ALA A 40 8.37 7.00 -0.97
C ALA A 40 7.27 8.02 -1.29
N THR A 41 6.25 8.05 -0.44
CA THR A 41 5.06 8.89 -0.68
C THR A 41 5.20 10.29 -0.07
N ARG A 42 6.18 10.47 0.83
CA ARG A 42 6.48 11.74 1.49
C ARG A 42 7.80 12.35 1.01
N ARG A 43 7.78 13.65 0.71
CA ARG A 43 8.98 14.43 0.32
C ARG A 43 10.04 14.36 1.42
N ASN A 44 11.29 14.10 1.04
CA ASN A 44 12.46 13.97 1.94
C ASN A 44 12.37 12.81 2.96
N SER A 45 11.55 11.81 2.67
CA SER A 45 11.45 10.58 3.45
C SER A 45 11.67 9.39 2.53
N THR A 46 12.09 8.26 3.09
CA THR A 46 12.10 6.95 2.41
C THR A 46 10.87 6.12 2.80
N SER A 47 9.90 6.73 3.49
CA SER A 47 8.71 6.03 3.99
C SER A 47 7.62 5.97 2.93
N VAL A 48 7.02 4.78 2.81
CA VAL A 48 5.78 4.51 2.08
C VAL A 48 4.67 4.43 3.11
N ILE A 49 3.88 5.51 3.25
CA ILE A 49 2.84 5.64 4.29
C ILE A 49 1.48 6.06 3.75
N ASP A 50 1.45 6.61 2.53
CA ASP A 50 0.21 6.83 1.80
C ASP A 50 -0.15 5.56 1.02
N LEU A 51 -1.32 4.99 1.28
CA LEU A 51 -1.73 3.74 0.65
C LEU A 51 -2.78 3.97 -0.44
N ILE A 52 -2.60 3.25 -1.55
CA ILE A 52 -3.63 3.12 -2.59
C ILE A 52 -4.28 1.76 -2.37
N ILE A 53 -5.51 1.77 -1.87
CA ILE A 53 -6.24 0.57 -1.45
C ILE A 53 -7.52 0.43 -2.27
N THR A 54 -7.81 -0.77 -2.75
CA THR A 54 -9.10 -1.12 -3.35
C THR A 54 -9.60 -2.48 -2.90
N SER A 55 -10.88 -2.77 -3.13
CA SER A 55 -11.36 -4.16 -3.06
C SER A 55 -10.60 -5.02 -4.07
N SER A 56 -10.29 -6.26 -3.66
CA SER A 56 -9.65 -7.26 -4.52
C SER A 56 -10.41 -7.52 -5.83
N ARG A 57 -11.73 -7.31 -5.83
CA ARG A 57 -12.59 -7.43 -7.02
C ARG A 57 -12.31 -6.37 -8.09
N LEU A 58 -11.71 -5.24 -7.71
CA LEU A 58 -11.42 -4.12 -8.61
C LEU A 58 -9.96 -4.09 -9.07
N THR A 59 -9.10 -4.96 -8.51
CA THR A 59 -7.67 -5.03 -8.81
C THR A 59 -7.38 -5.18 -10.28
N THR A 60 -8.16 -5.99 -11.00
CA THR A 60 -7.97 -6.25 -12.44
C THR A 60 -8.17 -5.02 -13.33
N TYR A 61 -8.81 -3.97 -12.82
CA TYR A 61 -9.02 -2.71 -13.54
C TYR A 61 -7.94 -1.66 -13.24
N ILE A 62 -7.06 -1.92 -12.29
CA ILE A 62 -5.97 -1.03 -11.90
C ILE A 62 -4.70 -1.49 -12.58
N LYS A 63 -4.21 -0.66 -13.50
CA LYS A 63 -2.91 -0.86 -14.13
C LYS A 63 -1.85 -0.27 -13.23
N THR A 64 -1.07 -1.12 -12.56
CA THR A 64 0.16 -0.68 -11.89
C THR A 64 1.19 -0.29 -12.97
N ARG A 65 2.15 0.56 -12.61
CA ARG A 65 3.14 1.11 -13.56
C ARG A 65 3.89 0.03 -14.36
N ASP A 66 4.10 -1.14 -13.75
CA ASP A 66 4.77 -2.29 -14.37
C ASP A 66 3.96 -2.95 -15.51
N THR A 67 2.64 -2.73 -15.56
CA THR A 67 1.76 -3.29 -16.60
C THR A 67 1.57 -2.37 -17.82
N LEU A 68 2.20 -1.19 -17.82
CA LEU A 68 2.07 -0.19 -18.89
C LEU A 68 3.21 -0.22 -19.92
N THR A 69 4.17 -1.15 -19.81
CA THR A 69 5.33 -1.28 -20.71
C THR A 69 5.22 -2.41 -21.73
N HIS A 70 4.07 -2.55 -22.40
CA HIS A 70 3.90 -3.41 -23.57
C HIS A 70 3.32 -2.65 -24.75
#